data_AF-A0A7H0W9F3-F1
#
_entry.id   AF-A0A7H0W9F3-F1
#
_cell.length_a   1.000
_cell.length_b   1.000
_cell.length_c   1.000
_cell.angle_alpha   90.00
_cell.angle_beta   90.00
_cell.angle_gamma   90.00
#
_symmetry.space_group_name_H-M   'P 1'
#
loop_
_entity.id
_entity.type
_entity.pdbx_description
1 polymer ?
#
loop_
_entity_poly.entity_id
_entity_poly.type
_entity_poly.pdbx_seq_one_letter_code
_entity_poly.pdbx_strand_id
1 'polypeptide(L)'
;MMLALGMFVFMRQTLPHQTMQRESDYRWPSNSRIGKRDAFQFLGVGEENITLAGVLYPELTGGKLTMTTLRLMAEEGRAWPLLDGTGMIYGMYVISRVNETGSIFFADGTPRKIDFTLSLTRVDESLAALYGDIGKQAESLIGKAGSMATKFTDMTGAG
;
A
#
# COMPACT_ATOMS: atom_id res chain seq x y z
N MET A 1 -9.62 -12.07 -5.33
CA MET A 1 -8.66 -11.02 -4.93
C MET A 1 -9.42 -10.02 -4.08
N MET A 2 -8.87 -9.56 -2.96
CA MET A 2 -9.55 -8.59 -2.10
C MET A 2 -8.99 -7.18 -2.28
N LEU A 3 -7.67 -7.04 -2.43
CA LEU A 3 -7.01 -5.76 -2.67
C LEU A 3 -5.67 -6.04 -3.36
N ALA A 4 -5.09 -5.08 -4.06
CA ALA A 4 -3.72 -5.11 -4.52
C ALA A 4 -3.04 -3.77 -4.25
N LEU A 5 -1.84 -3.83 -3.65
CA LEU A 5 -0.94 -2.70 -3.48
C LEU A 5 0.29 -2.95 -4.37
N GLY A 6 0.33 -2.32 -5.54
CA GLY A 6 1.34 -2.60 -6.56
C GLY A 6 1.29 -4.08 -6.98
N MET A 7 2.42 -4.78 -6.80
CA MET A 7 2.53 -6.20 -7.09
C MET A 7 2.07 -7.11 -5.95
N PHE A 8 1.78 -6.54 -4.77
CA PHE A 8 1.36 -7.30 -3.61
C PHE A 8 -0.16 -7.48 -3.59
N VAL A 9 -0.62 -8.73 -3.70
CA VAL A 9 -2.04 -9.04 -3.74
C VAL A 9 -2.53 -9.58 -2.40
N PHE A 10 -3.50 -8.89 -1.82
CA PHE A 10 -4.23 -9.32 -0.64
C PHE A 10 -5.28 -10.36 -1.06
N MET A 11 -5.04 -11.60 -0.63
CA MET A 11 -5.94 -12.73 -0.82
C MET A 11 -6.11 -13.46 0.52
N ARG A 12 -7.17 -14.28 0.62
CA ARG A 12 -7.38 -15.16 1.79
C ARG A 12 -6.19 -16.09 2.08
N GLN A 13 -5.37 -16.40 1.08
CA GLN A 13 -4.20 -17.26 1.20
C GLN A 13 -2.90 -16.51 1.53
N THR A 14 -2.90 -15.17 1.50
CA THR A 14 -1.70 -14.34 1.76
C THR A 14 -1.91 -13.44 2.97
N LEU A 15 -2.84 -12.49 2.87
CA LEU A 15 -3.07 -11.48 3.90
C LEU A 15 -4.52 -10.99 3.81
N PRO A 16 -5.48 -11.70 4.41
CA PRO A 16 -6.86 -11.26 4.46
C PRO A 16 -6.97 -10.05 5.39
N HIS A 17 -7.20 -8.87 4.84
CA HIS A 17 -7.69 -7.75 5.63
C HIS A 17 -9.17 -8.04 5.98
N GLN A 18 -9.51 -7.85 7.24
CA GLN A 18 -10.88 -8.05 7.75
C GLN A 18 -11.63 -6.72 7.76
N THR A 19 -10.92 -5.62 7.97
CA THR A 19 -11.46 -4.28 7.96
C THR A 19 -10.61 -3.38 7.08
N MET A 20 -11.30 -2.52 6.33
CA MET A 20 -10.73 -1.44 5.54
C MET A 20 -11.46 -0.17 5.96
N GLN A 21 -10.72 0.78 6.51
CA GLN A 21 -11.21 2.10 6.86
C GLN A 21 -10.56 3.13 5.95
N ARG A 22 -11.38 3.95 5.30
CA ARG A 22 -10.93 5.06 4.45
C ARG A 22 -11.36 6.38 5.09
N GLU A 23 -10.39 7.24 5.31
CA GLU A 23 -10.56 8.58 5.84
C GLU A 23 -10.13 9.58 4.77
N SER A 24 -10.96 10.57 4.50
CA SER A 24 -10.71 11.57 3.47
C SER A 24 -11.08 12.94 4.01
N ASP A 25 -10.09 13.78 4.16
CA ASP A 25 -10.27 15.14 4.65
C ASP A 25 -10.68 16.07 3.50
N TYR A 26 -11.53 17.05 3.82
CA TYR A 26 -11.93 18.09 2.87
C TYR A 26 -11.78 19.45 3.53
N ARG A 27 -11.04 20.37 2.89
CA ARG A 27 -10.71 21.66 3.48
C ARG A 27 -11.80 22.70 3.20
N TRP A 28 -12.52 23.07 4.26
CA TRP A 28 -13.59 24.06 4.25
C TRP A 28 -13.38 25.14 5.33
N PRO A 29 -12.38 26.03 5.19
CA PRO A 29 -12.25 27.18 6.09
C PRO A 29 -13.51 28.06 6.07
N SER A 30 -13.90 28.52 7.25
CA SER A 30 -14.96 29.52 7.43
C SER A 30 -14.37 30.92 7.54
N ASN A 31 -15.10 31.90 7.01
CA ASN A 31 -14.83 33.31 7.18
C ASN A 31 -16.06 33.99 7.79
N SER A 32 -15.89 34.50 9.01
CA SER A 32 -16.96 35.12 9.76
C SER A 32 -17.40 36.45 9.16
N ARG A 33 -18.71 36.69 9.14
CA ARG A 33 -19.30 37.91 8.56
C ARG A 33 -20.20 38.57 9.60
N ILE A 34 -20.01 39.87 9.81
CA ILE A 34 -20.81 40.63 10.78
C ILE A 34 -22.30 40.57 10.39
N GLY A 35 -23.13 40.09 11.31
CA GLY A 35 -24.58 40.00 11.15
C GLY A 35 -25.06 38.96 10.12
N LYS A 36 -24.19 38.07 9.64
CA LYS A 36 -24.53 37.02 8.67
C LYS A 36 -23.92 35.69 9.10
N ARG A 37 -24.39 34.60 8.48
CA ARG A 37 -23.76 33.28 8.63
C ARG A 37 -22.37 33.29 7.99
N ASP A 38 -21.45 32.53 8.57
CA ASP A 38 -20.11 32.33 8.06
C ASP A 38 -20.12 31.88 6.59
N ALA A 39 -19.22 32.45 5.80
CA ALA A 39 -18.98 32.00 4.44
C ALA A 39 -17.93 30.88 4.47
N PHE A 40 -18.25 29.74 3.87
CA PHE A 40 -17.31 28.62 3.73
C PHE A 40 -16.73 28.61 2.31
N GLN A 41 -15.43 28.40 2.19
CA GLN A 41 -14.76 28.27 0.90
C GLN A 41 -14.15 26.87 0.79
N PHE A 42 -14.45 26.18 -0.32
CA PHE A 42 -13.81 24.90 -0.60
C PHE A 42 -12.40 25.13 -1.15
N LEU A 43 -11.38 24.72 -0.39
CA LEU A 43 -9.97 24.83 -0.82
C LEU A 43 -9.46 23.57 -1.53
N GLY A 44 -10.22 22.48 -1.47
CA GLY A 44 -9.85 21.21 -2.11
C GLY A 44 -9.87 20.03 -1.15
N VAL A 45 -9.46 18.88 -1.70
CA VAL A 45 -9.30 17.63 -0.96
C VAL A 45 -8.05 17.73 -0.09
N GLY A 46 -8.17 17.30 1.17
CA GLY A 46 -7.09 17.21 2.13
C GLY A 46 -6.35 15.88 2.01
N GLU A 47 -5.83 15.40 3.14
CA GLU A 47 -5.15 14.11 3.19
C GLU A 47 -6.17 12.97 3.08
N GLU A 48 -5.77 11.89 2.41
CA GLU A 48 -6.56 10.68 2.35
C GLU A 48 -5.75 9.51 2.88
N ASN A 49 -6.29 8.87 3.92
CA ASN A 49 -5.65 7.77 4.62
C ASN A 49 -6.52 6.52 4.54
N ILE A 50 -5.89 5.38 4.26
CA ILE A 50 -6.53 4.07 4.28
C ILE A 50 -5.84 3.22 5.34
N THR A 51 -6.61 2.72 6.29
CA THR A 51 -6.15 1.78 7.30
C THR A 51 -6.72 0.40 7.01
N LEU A 52 -5.85 -0.58 6.81
CA LEU A 52 -6.20 -1.98 6.64
C LEU A 52 -5.81 -2.74 7.91
N ALA A 53 -6.74 -3.47 8.49
CA ALA A 53 -6.45 -4.33 9.62
C ALA A 53 -6.94 -5.76 9.38
N GLY A 54 -6.22 -6.71 9.94
CA GLY A 54 -6.56 -8.12 9.83
C GLY A 54 -5.70 -8.99 10.70
N VAL A 55 -5.95 -10.29 10.61
CA VAL A 55 -5.28 -11.31 11.39
C VAL A 55 -4.68 -12.34 10.44
N LEU A 56 -3.41 -12.63 10.67
CA LEU A 56 -2.64 -13.66 10.00
C LEU A 56 -2.42 -14.83 10.95
N TYR A 57 -2.61 -16.04 10.42
CA TYR A 57 -2.20 -17.27 11.07
C TYR A 57 -1.08 -17.89 10.24
N PRO A 58 0.20 -17.79 10.66
CA PRO A 58 1.35 -18.22 9.86
C PRO A 58 1.27 -19.64 9.32
N GLU A 59 0.63 -20.55 10.07
CA GLU A 59 0.44 -21.96 9.68
C GLU A 59 -0.51 -22.15 8.49
N LEU A 60 -1.41 -21.18 8.24
CA LEU A 60 -2.49 -21.31 7.27
C LEU A 60 -2.37 -20.35 6.09
N THR A 61 -1.76 -19.18 6.30
CA THR A 61 -1.88 -18.02 5.40
C THR A 61 -0.54 -17.55 4.82
N GLY A 62 0.56 -18.26 5.03
CA GLY A 62 1.89 -17.79 4.62
C GLY A 62 2.34 -16.60 5.48
N GLY A 63 2.93 -16.90 6.64
CA GLY A 63 3.27 -15.95 7.70
C GLY A 63 4.41 -14.97 7.40
N LYS A 64 5.27 -14.71 8.42
CA LYS A 64 6.34 -13.68 8.53
C LYS A 64 6.90 -13.11 7.23
N LEU A 65 7.22 -13.94 6.23
CA LEU A 65 7.72 -13.51 4.92
C LEU A 65 6.83 -12.44 4.26
N THR A 66 5.51 -12.59 4.33
CA THR A 66 4.53 -11.65 3.79
C THR A 66 4.63 -10.28 4.47
N MET A 67 4.79 -10.26 5.80
CA MET A 67 4.99 -9.02 6.57
C MET A 67 6.35 -8.40 6.29
N THR A 68 7.40 -9.21 6.11
CA THR A 68 8.72 -8.74 5.70
C THR A 68 8.67 -8.11 4.31
N THR A 69 7.94 -8.67 3.35
CA THR A 69 7.75 -8.09 2.02
C THR A 69 7.05 -6.73 2.11
N LEU A 70 6.00 -6.58 2.92
CA LEU A 70 5.35 -5.28 3.14
C LEU A 70 6.29 -4.24 3.76
N ARG A 71 7.15 -4.65 4.70
CA ARG A 71 8.19 -3.75 5.26
C ARG A 71 9.19 -3.34 4.18
N LEU A 72 9.67 -4.28 3.37
CA LEU A 72 10.60 -3.98 2.30
C LEU A 72 10.00 -3.04 1.25
N MET A 73 8.71 -3.21 0.91
CA MET A 73 7.99 -2.28 0.04
C MET A 73 7.83 -0.89 0.65
N ALA A 74 7.68 -0.80 1.98
CA ALA A 74 7.65 0.47 2.69
C ALA A 74 9.04 1.14 2.69
N GLU A 75 10.11 0.35 2.88
CA GLU A 75 11.51 0.79 2.86
C GLU A 75 11.96 1.24 1.46
N GLU A 76 11.37 0.73 0.38
CA GLU A 76 11.61 1.24 -0.97
C GLU A 76 11.20 2.72 -1.11
N GLY A 77 10.32 3.24 -0.26
CA GLY A 77 9.91 4.65 -0.25
C GLY A 77 9.16 5.06 -1.53
N ARG A 78 8.57 4.11 -2.24
CA ARG A 78 7.86 4.33 -3.49
C ARG A 78 6.35 4.34 -3.27
N ALA A 79 5.66 5.13 -4.09
CA ALA A 79 4.21 5.09 -4.16
C ALA A 79 3.76 3.88 -4.98
N TRP A 80 2.77 3.15 -4.48
CA TRP A 80 2.23 1.95 -5.11
C TRP A 80 0.78 2.18 -5.51
N PRO A 81 0.34 1.71 -6.68
CA PRO A 81 -1.06 1.81 -7.05
C PRO A 81 -1.88 0.90 -6.14
N LEU A 82 -2.98 1.42 -5.60
CA LEU A 82 -3.92 0.66 -4.79
C LEU A 82 -5.18 0.33 -5.60
N LEU A 83 -5.50 -0.95 -5.70
CA LEU A 83 -6.63 -1.46 -6.47
C LEU A 83 -7.48 -2.38 -5.61
N ASP A 84 -8.79 -2.30 -5.78
CA ASP A 84 -9.75 -3.26 -5.24
C ASP A 84 -9.84 -4.50 -6.15
N GLY A 85 -10.19 -5.65 -5.57
CA GLY A 85 -10.51 -6.86 -6.31
C GLY A 85 -11.72 -6.73 -7.24
N THR A 86 -12.52 -5.68 -7.07
CA THR A 86 -13.65 -5.30 -7.94
C THR A 86 -13.23 -4.51 -9.19
N GLY A 87 -11.96 -4.10 -9.27
CA GLY A 87 -11.42 -3.30 -10.38
C GLY A 87 -11.38 -1.79 -10.15
N MET A 88 -11.79 -1.31 -8.97
CA MET A 88 -11.68 0.11 -8.62
C MET A 88 -10.23 0.49 -8.29
N ILE A 89 -9.70 1.52 -8.95
CA ILE A 89 -8.38 2.08 -8.65
C ILE A 89 -8.56 3.24 -7.68
N TYR A 90 -7.96 3.14 -6.49
CA TYR A 90 -8.07 4.19 -5.47
C TYR A 90 -7.10 5.35 -5.71
N GLY A 91 -5.89 5.06 -6.18
CA GLY A 91 -4.84 6.07 -6.35
C GLY A 91 -3.44 5.50 -6.11
N MET A 92 -2.47 6.40 -5.95
CA MET A 92 -1.11 6.05 -5.54
C MET A 92 -0.99 6.21 -4.02
N TYR A 93 -0.59 5.16 -3.33
CA TYR A 93 -0.43 5.14 -1.88
C TYR A 93 0.99 4.79 -1.48
N VAL A 94 1.47 5.46 -0.44
CA VAL A 94 2.68 5.05 0.29
C VAL A 94 2.29 4.32 1.57
N ILE A 95 3.12 3.40 1.99
CA ILE A 95 2.96 2.75 3.30
C ILE A 95 3.52 3.69 4.36
N SER A 96 2.65 4.33 5.13
CA SER A 96 3.05 5.28 6.18
C SER A 96 3.34 4.59 7.51
N ARG A 97 2.67 3.45 7.79
CA ARG A 97 2.91 2.67 9.00
C ARG A 97 2.58 1.19 8.82
N VAL A 98 3.45 0.33 9.31
CA VAL A 98 3.19 -1.12 9.47
C VAL A 98 3.26 -1.44 10.95
N ASN A 99 2.16 -1.88 11.54
CA ASN A 99 2.11 -2.39 12.90
C ASN A 99 1.80 -3.89 12.89
N GLU A 100 2.51 -4.65 13.72
CA GLU A 100 2.39 -6.10 13.85
C GLU A 100 2.41 -6.45 15.33
N THR A 101 1.40 -7.19 15.78
CA THR A 101 1.28 -7.67 17.16
C THR A 101 1.13 -9.19 17.13
N GLY A 102 2.20 -9.90 17.54
CA GLY A 102 2.18 -11.34 17.69
C GLY A 102 1.54 -11.77 19.00
N SER A 103 0.64 -12.75 18.93
CA SER A 103 0.00 -13.38 20.09
C SER A 103 -0.02 -14.90 19.92
N ILE A 104 -0.13 -15.62 21.04
CA ILE A 104 -0.09 -17.10 21.12
C ILE A 104 1.23 -17.62 20.52
N PHE A 105 2.26 -17.74 21.35
CA PHE A 105 3.57 -18.20 20.89
C PHE A 105 3.69 -19.71 20.97
N PHE A 106 4.36 -20.31 19.99
CA PHE A 106 4.90 -21.65 20.09
C PHE A 106 6.05 -21.71 21.10
N ALA A 107 6.44 -22.93 21.49
CA ALA A 107 7.56 -23.15 22.39
C ALA A 107 8.92 -22.65 21.83
N ASP A 108 9.01 -22.47 20.51
CA ASP A 108 10.15 -21.88 19.80
C ASP A 108 10.14 -20.34 19.78
N GLY A 109 9.09 -19.70 20.33
CA GLY A 109 8.90 -18.24 20.31
C GLY A 109 8.27 -17.69 19.03
N THR A 110 7.84 -18.53 18.09
CA THR A 110 7.15 -18.08 16.87
C THR A 110 5.67 -17.77 17.17
N PRO A 111 5.15 -16.58 16.80
CA PRO A 111 3.73 -16.26 17.01
C PRO A 111 2.84 -17.09 16.09
N ARG A 112 1.76 -17.67 16.65
CA ARG A 112 0.72 -18.42 15.94
C ARG A 112 -0.38 -17.52 15.40
N LYS A 113 -0.59 -16.37 16.04
CA LYS A 113 -1.54 -15.34 15.62
C LYS A 113 -0.78 -14.03 15.50
N ILE A 114 -0.97 -13.34 14.38
CA ILE A 114 -0.36 -12.05 14.13
C ILE A 114 -1.48 -11.09 13.75
N ASP A 115 -1.76 -10.12 14.61
CA ASP A 115 -2.65 -9.01 14.30
C ASP A 115 -1.82 -7.94 13.59
N PHE A 116 -2.25 -7.48 12.42
CA PHE A 116 -1.54 -6.45 11.67
C PHE A 116 -2.44 -5.23 11.44
N THR A 117 -1.82 -4.07 11.37
CA THR A 117 -2.46 -2.82 10.93
C THR A 117 -1.52 -2.11 9.97
N LEU A 118 -2.00 -1.84 8.77
CA LEU A 118 -1.29 -1.13 7.72
C LEU A 118 -1.98 0.22 7.51
N SER A 119 -1.23 1.30 7.68
CA SER A 119 -1.68 2.65 7.32
C SER A 119 -1.05 3.04 5.98
N LEU A 120 -1.91 3.45 5.06
CA LEU A 120 -1.58 3.89 3.72
C LEU A 120 -1.98 5.36 3.60
N THR A 121 -1.10 6.17 3.03
CA THR A 121 -1.37 7.60 2.79
C THR A 121 -1.34 7.85 1.30
N ARG A 122 -2.37 8.52 0.78
CA ARG A 122 -2.48 8.87 -0.63
C ARG A 122 -1.52 9.99 -0.98
N VAL A 123 -0.83 9.87 -2.12
CA VAL A 123 0.22 10.82 -2.53
C VAL A 123 0.05 11.39 -3.95
N ASP A 124 -0.97 10.97 -4.71
CA ASP A 124 -1.21 11.52 -6.03
C ASP A 124 -1.84 12.92 -5.98
N GLU A 125 -1.25 13.87 -6.73
CA GLU A 125 -1.86 15.19 -6.99
C GLU A 125 -3.07 15.09 -7.94
N SER A 126 -3.10 14.06 -8.81
CA SER A 126 -4.12 13.88 -9.86
C SER A 126 -4.03 12.49 -10.52
N LEU A 127 -5.18 11.98 -11.00
CA LEU A 127 -5.26 10.74 -11.79
C LEU A 127 -4.37 10.78 -13.06
N ALA A 128 -4.08 11.97 -13.61
CA ALA A 128 -3.18 12.14 -14.75
C ALA A 128 -1.70 11.93 -14.37
N ALA A 129 -1.31 12.34 -13.16
CA ALA A 129 0.02 12.07 -12.62
C ALA A 129 0.22 10.57 -12.35
N LEU A 130 -0.85 9.87 -11.93
CA LEU A 130 -0.87 8.43 -11.70
C LEU A 130 -0.48 7.62 -12.96
N TYR A 131 -0.98 7.98 -14.15
CA TYR A 131 -0.58 7.33 -15.40
C TYR A 131 0.89 7.58 -15.76
N GLY A 132 1.40 8.80 -15.51
CA GLY A 132 2.80 9.14 -15.75
C GLY A 132 3.77 8.39 -14.84
N ASP A 133 3.43 8.26 -13.57
CA ASP A 133 4.26 7.52 -12.61
C ASP A 133 4.20 6.01 -12.85
N ILE A 134 3.04 5.42 -13.16
CA ILE A 134 2.95 4.00 -13.54
C ILE A 134 3.82 3.70 -14.77
N GLY A 135 3.83 4.59 -15.77
CA GLY A 135 4.69 4.45 -16.95
C GLY A 135 6.18 4.39 -16.57
N LYS A 136 6.64 5.33 -15.75
CA LYS A 136 8.04 5.34 -15.25
C LYS A 136 8.37 4.11 -14.40
N GLN A 137 7.42 3.63 -13.60
CA GLN A 137 7.62 2.41 -12.80
C GLN A 137 7.74 1.17 -13.68
N ALA A 138 6.92 1.05 -14.72
CA ALA A 138 7.00 -0.04 -15.69
C ALA A 138 8.33 -0.02 -16.45
N GLU A 139 8.78 1.15 -16.92
CA GLU A 139 10.08 1.31 -17.58
C GLU A 139 11.25 0.91 -16.67
N SER A 140 11.22 1.30 -15.39
CA SER A 140 12.25 0.91 -14.41
C SER A 140 12.31 -0.60 -14.18
N LEU A 141 11.16 -1.27 -14.12
CA LEU A 141 11.08 -2.73 -13.96
C LEU A 141 11.57 -3.47 -15.21
N ILE A 142 11.20 -2.99 -16.40
CA ILE A 142 11.68 -3.54 -17.68
C ILE A 142 13.19 -3.34 -17.82
N GLY A 143 13.71 -2.16 -17.48
CA GLY A 143 15.14 -1.88 -17.49
C GLY A 143 15.93 -2.79 -16.54
N LYS A 144 15.41 -3.01 -15.31
CA LYS A 144 16.01 -3.95 -14.36
C LYS A 144 15.98 -5.39 -14.88
N ALA A 145 14.86 -5.85 -15.43
CA ALA A 145 14.73 -7.18 -16.02
C ALA A 145 15.67 -7.38 -17.22
N GLY A 146 15.77 -6.40 -18.11
CA GLY A 146 16.72 -6.40 -19.22
C GLY A 146 18.17 -6.50 -18.74
N SER A 147 18.55 -5.69 -17.74
CA SER A 147 19.90 -5.73 -17.18
C SER A 147 20.25 -7.07 -16.52
N MET A 148 19.26 -7.75 -15.92
CA MET A 148 19.45 -9.08 -15.33
C MET A 148 19.58 -10.16 -16.41
N ALA A 149 18.81 -10.07 -17.50
CA ALA A 149 18.92 -11.01 -18.62
C ALA A 149 20.28 -10.90 -19.33
N THR A 150 20.80 -9.68 -19.51
CA THR A 150 22.15 -9.46 -20.06
C THR A 150 23.23 -10.04 -19.14
N LYS A 151 23.15 -9.78 -17.81
CA LYS A 151 24.10 -10.37 -16.86
C LYS A 151 24.06 -11.90 -16.82
N PHE A 152 22.90 -12.50 -17.03
CA PHE A 152 22.77 -13.97 -17.02
C PHE A 152 23.29 -14.60 -18.31
N THR A 153 23.11 -13.93 -19.45
CA THR A 153 23.68 -14.36 -20.74
C THR A 153 25.20 -14.22 -20.75
N ASP A 154 25.75 -13.13 -20.21
CA ASP A 154 27.21 -12.97 -20.05
C ASP A 154 27.83 -14.00 -19.10
N MET A 155 27.07 -14.48 -18.10
CA MET A 155 27.55 -15.49 -17.14
C MET A 155 27.44 -16.93 -17.67
N THR A 156 26.59 -17.17 -18.67
CA THR A 156 26.34 -18.50 -19.26
C THR A 156 26.93 -18.67 -20.65
N GLY A 157 27.36 -17.58 -21.28
CA GLY A 157 27.98 -17.50 -22.61
C GLY A 157 29.43 -17.01 -22.55
N ALA A 158 30.26 -17.66 -21.75
CA ALA A 158 31.72 -17.61 -21.87
C ALA A 158 32.28 -19.02 -21.69
N GLY A 159 32.07 -19.84 -22.72
CA GLY A 159 32.59 -21.20 -22.87
C GLY A 159 32.61 -21.56 -24.35
#